data_AF-A0A8T4F9M8-F1
#
_entry.id   AF-A0A8T4F9M8-F1
#
_cell.length_a   1.000
_cell.length_b   1.000
_cell.length_c   1.000
_cell.angle_alpha   90.00
_cell.angle_beta   90.00
_cell.angle_gamma   90.00
#
_symmetry.space_group_name_H-M   'P 1'
#
loop_
_entity.id
_entity.type
_entity.pdbx_description
1 polymer ?
#
loop_
_entity_poly.entity_id
_entity_poly.type
_entity_poly.pdbx_seq_one_letter_code
_entity_poly.pdbx_strand_id
1 'polypeptide(L)'
;MDYVAGKVIPSDAGTQVEFASKLRQIRLWAGDPSLKDLAKLTNGRLPKSTASDFLNGKRWPKWSQVRDFLVACQVPEQEHASWLETWTRLTIDPKEGVQNPPTLPYVARNDEALHWVGPIKQSRRILLWGPPGSGKTCFLGALGIAASETVRPWTLIGGNPWSADFISSVMIDMGRRMCFPNASMSLQSFNAVMHLETGRSWRTRYRREPIELGLEIFDPPGGTFAARSGYSTLADSVLDLLESVHGIVLFFDPVRERVVGDAHEYFLWMIHRLAERMQSRNLLARSRLPHRLAVCVSKCDEPEVLKYASHAGHLTTVYGKPPFIRDGQAKRFFEELCDSMPDDGARLVKQAIRAYFLPERVSYFATSSIGFYRAPGQAFTTDDSYNIIKDEAKAWRLRGPIRPINVVEPLLDLYDSNRR
;
A
#
# COMPACT_ATOMS: atom_id res chain seq x y z
N MET A 1 -6.20 -13.15 -33.46
CA MET A 1 -6.44 -12.67 -32.09
C MET A 1 -5.33 -11.69 -31.80
N ASP A 2 -5.68 -10.42 -31.63
CA ASP A 2 -4.69 -9.37 -31.41
C ASP A 2 -4.15 -9.45 -29.99
N TYR A 3 -2.83 -9.53 -29.88
CA TYR A 3 -2.12 -9.47 -28.62
C TYR A 3 -2.37 -8.09 -27.97
N VAL A 4 -2.94 -8.06 -26.76
CA VAL A 4 -3.16 -6.82 -26.00
C VAL A 4 -2.02 -6.66 -25.00
N ALA A 5 -1.27 -5.57 -25.15
CA ALA A 5 -0.09 -5.30 -24.35
C ALA A 5 -0.37 -5.24 -22.83
N GLY A 6 0.54 -5.78 -22.02
CA GLY A 6 0.51 -5.64 -20.55
C GLY A 6 -0.44 -6.55 -19.76
N LYS A 7 -1.04 -7.58 -20.38
CA LYS A 7 -1.99 -8.49 -19.70
C LYS A 7 -1.35 -9.53 -18.78
N VAL A 8 -0.11 -9.96 -19.05
CA VAL A 8 0.65 -10.84 -18.16
C VAL A 8 1.87 -10.07 -17.70
N ILE A 9 1.82 -9.61 -16.45
CA ILE A 9 2.88 -8.81 -15.85
C ILE A 9 3.90 -9.78 -15.25
N PRO A 10 5.13 -9.90 -15.81
CA PRO A 10 6.14 -10.81 -15.30
C PRO A 10 6.67 -10.36 -13.94
N SER A 11 6.70 -9.07 -13.66
CA SER A 11 7.28 -8.51 -12.43
C SER A 11 6.61 -9.00 -11.15
N ASP A 12 5.37 -9.50 -11.21
CA ASP A 12 4.65 -10.11 -10.08
C ASP A 12 5.23 -11.47 -9.64
N ALA A 13 6.10 -12.10 -10.44
CA ALA A 13 6.68 -13.39 -10.08
C ALA A 13 7.79 -13.21 -9.02
N GLY A 14 7.58 -13.69 -7.80
CA GLY A 14 8.58 -13.70 -6.72
C GLY A 14 9.43 -14.98 -6.70
N THR A 15 8.96 -16.07 -7.32
CA THR A 15 9.62 -17.38 -7.29
C THR A 15 9.70 -18.05 -8.67
N GLN A 16 10.48 -19.13 -8.78
CA GLN A 16 10.55 -19.95 -9.99
C GLN A 16 9.20 -20.54 -10.42
N VAL A 17 8.39 -20.96 -9.45
CA VAL A 17 7.05 -21.55 -9.71
C VAL A 17 6.09 -20.49 -10.24
N GLU A 18 6.16 -19.27 -9.69
CA GLU A 18 5.35 -18.15 -10.14
C GLU A 18 5.79 -17.65 -11.52
N PHE A 19 7.09 -17.58 -11.78
CA PHE A 19 7.62 -17.23 -13.11
C PHE A 19 7.16 -18.23 -14.18
N ALA A 20 7.23 -19.53 -13.87
CA ALA A 20 6.67 -20.59 -14.71
C ALA A 20 5.15 -20.43 -14.92
N SER A 21 4.42 -20.00 -13.89
CA SER A 21 2.99 -19.71 -13.97
C SER A 21 2.66 -18.59 -14.93
N LYS A 22 3.43 -17.49 -14.91
CA LYS A 22 3.29 -16.37 -15.85
C LYS A 22 3.59 -16.82 -17.30
N LEU A 23 4.59 -17.66 -17.51
CA LEU A 23 4.86 -18.23 -18.84
C LEU A 23 3.71 -19.12 -19.34
N ARG A 24 3.07 -19.91 -18.45
CA ARG A 24 1.85 -20.67 -18.80
C ARG A 24 0.69 -19.75 -19.19
N GLN A 25 0.53 -18.62 -18.51
CA GLN A 25 -0.49 -17.63 -18.87
C GLN A 25 -0.24 -17.08 -20.28
N ILE A 26 1.01 -16.70 -20.61
CA ILE A 26 1.38 -16.29 -21.98
C ILE A 26 1.03 -17.38 -23.00
N ARG A 27 1.31 -18.64 -22.69
CA ARG A 27 0.97 -19.77 -23.58
C ARG A 27 -0.53 -19.85 -23.84
N LEU A 28 -1.36 -19.75 -22.79
CA LEU A 28 -2.82 -19.78 -22.93
C LEU A 28 -3.32 -18.62 -23.81
N TRP A 29 -2.76 -17.42 -23.63
CA TRP A 29 -3.11 -16.25 -24.45
C TRP A 29 -2.69 -16.39 -25.92
N ALA A 30 -1.61 -17.09 -26.19
CA ALA A 30 -1.16 -17.40 -27.55
C ALA A 30 -1.99 -18.49 -28.25
N GLY A 31 -3.14 -18.89 -27.67
CA GLY A 31 -4.00 -19.96 -28.20
C GLY A 31 -3.60 -21.36 -27.73
N ASP A 32 -2.87 -21.44 -26.61
CA ASP A 32 -2.34 -22.67 -26.01
C ASP A 32 -1.60 -23.61 -27.00
N PRO A 33 -0.58 -23.11 -27.73
CA PRO A 33 0.17 -23.92 -28.68
C PRO A 33 0.75 -25.14 -27.95
N SER A 34 0.72 -26.32 -28.59
CA SER A 34 1.27 -27.52 -27.97
C SER A 34 2.78 -27.40 -27.82
N LEU A 35 3.39 -28.19 -26.92
CA LEU A 35 4.85 -28.22 -26.79
C LEU A 35 5.56 -28.64 -28.10
N LYS A 36 4.85 -29.37 -28.99
CA LYS A 36 5.33 -29.72 -30.34
C LYS A 36 5.30 -28.50 -31.26
N ASP A 37 4.28 -27.66 -31.13
CA ASP A 37 4.15 -26.41 -31.91
C ASP A 37 5.20 -25.38 -31.48
N LEU A 38 5.44 -25.22 -30.17
CA LEU A 38 6.51 -24.35 -29.65
C LEU A 38 7.90 -24.77 -30.17
N ALA A 39 8.19 -26.08 -30.20
CA ALA A 39 9.43 -26.58 -30.75
C ALA A 39 9.54 -26.31 -32.27
N LYS A 40 8.42 -26.43 -33.01
CA LYS A 40 8.38 -26.13 -34.45
C LYS A 40 8.53 -24.63 -34.73
N LEU A 41 7.82 -23.77 -34.00
CA LEU A 41 7.84 -22.31 -34.14
C LEU A 41 9.20 -21.70 -33.81
N THR A 42 9.99 -22.36 -32.97
CA THR A 42 11.36 -21.95 -32.62
C THR A 42 12.44 -22.60 -33.49
N ASN A 43 12.06 -23.38 -34.52
CA ASN A 43 12.96 -24.20 -35.35
C ASN A 43 13.86 -25.13 -34.51
N GLY A 44 13.31 -25.71 -33.44
CA GLY A 44 14.03 -26.63 -32.55
C GLY A 44 14.92 -25.95 -31.50
N ARG A 45 15.06 -24.62 -31.50
CA ARG A 45 15.83 -23.89 -30.48
C ARG A 45 15.26 -24.03 -29.07
N LEU A 46 13.96 -24.31 -28.96
CA LEU A 46 13.29 -24.67 -27.72
C LEU A 46 12.78 -26.13 -27.77
N PRO A 47 13.55 -27.12 -27.31
CA PRO A 47 13.11 -28.52 -27.29
C PRO A 47 11.86 -28.75 -26.43
N LYS A 48 11.01 -29.69 -26.84
CA LYS A 48 9.76 -30.05 -26.14
C LYS A 48 9.97 -30.35 -24.65
N SER A 49 11.00 -31.15 -24.32
CA SER A 49 11.33 -31.51 -22.94
C SER A 49 11.75 -30.28 -22.12
N THR A 50 12.61 -29.44 -22.68
CA THR A 50 13.04 -28.19 -22.05
C THR A 50 11.86 -27.25 -21.79
N ALA A 51 10.98 -27.06 -22.77
CA ALA A 51 9.76 -26.27 -22.63
C ALA A 51 8.87 -26.82 -21.50
N SER A 52 8.69 -28.14 -21.46
CA SER A 52 7.94 -28.80 -20.39
C SER A 52 8.54 -28.54 -19.00
N ASP A 53 9.86 -28.64 -18.87
CA ASP A 53 10.53 -28.56 -17.57
C ASP A 53 10.42 -27.16 -16.94
N PHE A 54 10.66 -26.09 -17.69
CA PHE A 54 10.52 -24.75 -17.12
C PHE A 54 9.07 -24.29 -17.03
N LEU A 55 8.17 -24.71 -17.94
CA LEU A 55 6.74 -24.40 -17.81
C LEU A 55 6.11 -25.09 -16.61
N ASN A 56 6.67 -26.20 -16.13
CA ASN A 56 6.25 -26.86 -14.90
C ASN A 56 7.05 -26.39 -13.66
N GLY A 57 7.95 -25.42 -13.82
CA GLY A 57 8.78 -24.91 -12.73
C GLY A 57 9.82 -25.92 -12.22
N LYS A 58 10.10 -27.01 -12.94
CA LYS A 58 11.10 -28.02 -12.55
C LYS A 58 12.54 -27.56 -12.78
N ARG A 59 12.73 -26.64 -13.73
CA ARG A 59 14.05 -26.13 -14.11
C ARG A 59 13.99 -24.63 -14.39
N TRP A 60 15.00 -23.89 -13.91
CA TRP A 60 15.18 -22.48 -14.25
C TRP A 60 15.63 -22.33 -15.72
N PRO A 61 14.92 -21.58 -16.57
CA PRO A 61 15.27 -21.42 -17.98
C PRO A 61 16.43 -20.44 -18.15
N LYS A 62 17.22 -20.60 -19.21
CA LYS A 62 18.14 -19.55 -19.68
C LYS A 62 17.34 -18.42 -20.32
N TRP A 63 17.83 -17.19 -20.26
CA TRP A 63 17.17 -16.05 -20.92
C TRP A 63 16.88 -16.30 -22.41
N SER A 64 17.82 -16.91 -23.14
CA SER A 64 17.60 -17.25 -24.56
C SER A 64 16.37 -18.14 -24.78
N GLN A 65 16.09 -19.06 -23.86
CA GLN A 65 14.92 -19.96 -23.92
C GLN A 65 13.63 -19.22 -23.60
N VAL A 66 13.67 -18.29 -22.64
CA VAL A 66 12.52 -17.42 -22.32
C VAL A 66 12.19 -16.53 -23.51
N ARG A 67 13.19 -15.88 -24.11
CA ARG A 67 13.01 -15.04 -25.30
C ARG A 67 12.44 -15.84 -26.48
N ASP A 68 13.00 -17.01 -26.78
CA ASP A 68 12.51 -17.86 -27.87
C ASP A 68 11.06 -18.31 -27.63
N PHE A 69 10.69 -18.58 -26.37
CA PHE A 69 9.30 -18.87 -25.98
C PHE A 69 8.36 -17.66 -26.18
N LEU A 70 8.76 -16.46 -25.76
CA LEU A 70 7.97 -15.23 -25.91
C LEU A 70 7.73 -14.90 -27.39
N VAL A 71 8.77 -15.04 -28.23
CA VAL A 71 8.65 -14.87 -29.69
C VAL A 71 7.69 -15.90 -30.28
N ALA A 72 7.79 -17.17 -29.89
CA ALA A 72 6.87 -18.22 -30.37
C ALA A 72 5.42 -17.98 -29.95
N CYS A 73 5.21 -17.32 -28.81
CA CYS A 73 3.90 -16.90 -28.31
C CYS A 73 3.45 -15.52 -28.84
N GLN A 74 4.19 -14.94 -29.80
CA GLN A 74 3.89 -13.65 -30.43
C GLN A 74 3.81 -12.48 -29.45
N VAL A 75 4.59 -12.53 -28.36
CA VAL A 75 4.74 -11.41 -27.43
C VAL A 75 5.56 -10.30 -28.13
N PRO A 76 5.06 -9.04 -28.20
CA PRO A 76 5.77 -7.90 -28.77
C PRO A 76 7.12 -7.67 -28.10
N GLU A 77 8.13 -7.33 -28.89
CA GLU A 77 9.52 -7.17 -28.42
C GLU A 77 9.66 -6.10 -27.33
N GLN A 78 8.86 -5.04 -27.38
CA GLN A 78 8.83 -3.98 -26.37
C GLN A 78 8.50 -4.49 -24.95
N GLU A 79 7.82 -5.63 -24.81
CA GLU A 79 7.51 -6.21 -23.51
C GLU A 79 8.62 -7.14 -22.99
N HIS A 80 9.55 -7.56 -23.86
CA HIS A 80 10.61 -8.52 -23.47
C HIS A 80 11.55 -7.93 -22.42
N ALA A 81 11.69 -6.60 -22.36
CA ALA A 81 12.47 -5.92 -21.34
C ALA A 81 11.95 -6.23 -19.92
N SER A 82 10.64 -6.17 -19.70
CA SER A 82 10.02 -6.49 -18.39
C SER A 82 10.22 -7.96 -17.98
N TRP A 83 10.25 -8.87 -18.96
CA TRP A 83 10.55 -10.29 -18.76
C TRP A 83 12.02 -10.51 -18.44
N LEU A 84 12.93 -9.79 -19.11
CA LEU A 84 14.36 -9.85 -18.84
C LEU A 84 14.69 -9.31 -17.44
N GLU A 85 14.09 -8.20 -17.04
CA GLU A 85 14.26 -7.62 -15.70
C GLU A 85 13.79 -8.59 -14.61
N THR A 86 12.60 -9.18 -14.78
CA THR A 86 12.07 -10.19 -13.86
C THR A 86 12.96 -11.43 -13.80
N TRP A 87 13.37 -11.94 -14.96
CA TRP A 87 14.27 -13.09 -15.05
C TRP A 87 15.61 -12.80 -14.38
N THR A 88 16.18 -11.60 -14.60
CA THR A 88 17.45 -11.17 -14.02
C THR A 88 17.34 -11.06 -12.50
N ARG A 89 16.27 -10.42 -12.01
CA ARG A 89 15.96 -10.32 -10.57
C ARG A 89 15.90 -11.69 -9.91
N LEU A 90 15.21 -12.66 -10.53
CA LEU A 90 15.06 -14.01 -10.01
C LEU A 90 16.30 -14.92 -10.24
N THR A 91 17.21 -14.53 -11.12
CA THR A 91 18.47 -15.28 -11.38
C THR A 91 19.59 -14.84 -10.45
N ILE A 92 19.59 -13.58 -10.01
CA ILE A 92 20.60 -13.03 -9.09
C ILE A 92 20.38 -13.53 -7.64
N ASP A 93 19.25 -14.16 -7.35
CA ASP A 93 18.90 -14.68 -6.01
C ASP A 93 18.59 -16.20 -6.03
N PRO A 94 19.59 -17.10 -6.08
CA PRO A 94 19.37 -18.53 -6.34
C PRO A 94 19.24 -19.43 -5.10
N LYS A 95 18.95 -18.95 -3.88
CA LYS A 95 18.75 -19.80 -2.68
C LYS A 95 17.73 -19.13 -1.76
N GLU A 96 16.62 -19.72 -1.31
CA GLU A 96 16.42 -21.08 -0.82
C GLU A 96 14.99 -21.60 -1.10
N GLY A 97 14.91 -22.75 -1.77
CA GLY A 97 13.82 -23.70 -1.54
C GLY A 97 14.15 -24.52 -0.29
N VAL A 98 13.15 -24.69 0.58
CA VAL A 98 13.11 -25.54 1.77
C VAL A 98 14.02 -26.78 1.67
N GLN A 99 15.09 -26.82 2.47
CA GLN A 99 15.74 -28.05 2.93
C GLN A 99 16.12 -27.88 4.41
N ASN A 100 15.91 -28.95 5.19
CA ASN A 100 16.15 -29.02 6.63
C ASN A 100 17.49 -28.39 7.06
N PRO A 101 17.54 -27.75 8.25
CA PRO A 101 18.72 -27.05 8.70
C PRO A 101 19.92 -28.02 8.81
N PRO A 102 21.09 -27.67 8.25
CA PRO A 102 22.29 -28.46 8.44
C PRO A 102 22.68 -28.37 9.92
N THR A 103 22.83 -29.52 10.56
CA THR A 103 23.58 -29.67 11.82
C THR A 103 25.01 -29.18 11.58
N LEU A 104 25.29 -27.94 12.01
CA LEU A 104 26.66 -27.43 12.14
C LEU A 104 27.20 -27.76 13.53
N PRO A 105 28.51 -28.05 13.62
CA PRO A 105 29.12 -28.63 14.80
C PRO A 105 29.15 -27.65 15.96
N TYR A 106 28.88 -28.21 17.13
CA TYR A 106 29.08 -27.63 18.45
C TYR A 106 30.43 -26.89 18.54
N VAL A 107 30.38 -25.55 18.56
CA VAL A 107 31.47 -24.72 19.06
C VAL A 107 30.97 -24.10 20.36
N ALA A 108 31.67 -24.46 21.44
CA ALA A 108 31.36 -24.05 22.79
C ALA A 108 31.49 -22.52 22.98
N ARG A 109 30.57 -22.01 23.80
CA ARG A 109 30.48 -20.70 24.46
C ARG A 109 31.74 -19.80 24.38
N ASN A 110 31.51 -18.55 23.99
CA ASN A 110 31.91 -17.41 24.79
C ASN A 110 30.81 -16.35 24.75
N ASP A 111 30.44 -15.90 25.94
CA ASP A 111 29.52 -14.80 26.21
C ASP A 111 30.06 -13.46 25.65
N GLU A 112 29.13 -12.50 25.48
CA GLU A 112 29.35 -11.07 25.18
C GLU A 112 29.34 -10.62 23.71
N ALA A 113 28.18 -10.70 23.05
CA ALA A 113 27.78 -9.74 22.01
C ALA A 113 26.26 -9.51 22.03
N LEU A 114 25.89 -8.25 22.26
CA LEU A 114 24.54 -7.66 22.35
C LEU A 114 23.45 -8.30 21.46
N HIS A 115 22.68 -9.23 22.03
CA HIS A 115 21.37 -9.60 21.52
C HIS A 115 20.29 -8.99 22.43
N TRP A 116 19.69 -7.88 22.01
CA TRP A 116 18.35 -7.54 22.49
C TRP A 116 17.34 -8.39 21.72
N VAL A 117 16.93 -9.51 22.32
CA VAL A 117 15.71 -10.24 21.94
C VAL A 117 14.64 -9.85 22.96
N GLY A 118 14.04 -8.67 22.78
CA GLY A 118 12.75 -8.36 23.37
C GLY A 118 11.65 -9.05 22.54
N PRO A 119 10.55 -9.50 23.15
CA PRO A 119 9.42 -10.01 22.39
C PRO A 119 8.81 -8.86 21.56
N ILE A 120 8.83 -8.96 20.23
CA ILE A 120 8.00 -8.08 19.38
C ILE A 120 6.56 -8.26 19.85
N LYS A 121 5.97 -7.23 20.46
CA LYS A 121 4.54 -7.19 20.76
C LYS A 121 3.78 -7.34 19.44
N GLN A 122 3.06 -8.46 19.29
CA GLN A 122 2.17 -8.84 18.19
C GLN A 122 1.97 -7.79 17.08
N SER A 123 2.46 -8.07 15.87
CA SER A 123 2.29 -7.20 14.71
C SER A 123 0.82 -6.95 14.40
N ARG A 124 0.45 -5.68 14.21
CA ARG A 124 -0.88 -5.27 13.78
C ARG A 124 -0.98 -5.29 12.27
N ARG A 125 -1.91 -6.11 11.79
CA ARG A 125 -2.29 -6.23 10.37
C ARG A 125 -3.30 -5.14 10.01
N ILE A 126 -2.96 -4.28 9.06
CA ILE A 126 -3.72 -3.10 8.63
C ILE A 126 -3.91 -3.14 7.12
N LEU A 127 -5.12 -2.85 6.63
CA LEU A 127 -5.39 -2.76 5.19
C LEU A 127 -5.72 -1.32 4.77
N LEU A 128 -5.11 -0.87 3.68
CA LEU A 128 -5.43 0.41 3.05
C LEU A 128 -6.60 0.21 2.08
N TRP A 129 -7.69 0.94 2.28
CA TRP A 129 -8.92 0.83 1.48
C TRP A 129 -9.21 2.18 0.82
N GLY A 130 -9.39 2.20 -0.50
CA GLY A 130 -9.92 3.37 -1.19
C GLY A 130 -9.81 3.26 -2.71
N PRO A 131 -10.53 4.12 -3.46
CA PRO A 131 -10.49 4.14 -4.93
C PRO A 131 -9.07 4.35 -5.50
N PRO A 132 -8.83 4.08 -6.79
CA PRO A 132 -7.61 4.49 -7.48
C PRO A 132 -7.38 6.00 -7.33
N GLY A 133 -6.13 6.40 -7.07
CA GLY A 133 -5.77 7.82 -6.94
C GLY A 133 -6.15 8.49 -5.61
N SER A 134 -6.77 7.76 -4.66
CA SER A 134 -7.16 8.28 -3.34
C SER A 134 -5.98 8.58 -2.39
N GLY A 135 -4.77 8.17 -2.75
CA GLY A 135 -3.54 8.49 -2.00
C GLY A 135 -2.94 7.35 -1.18
N LYS A 136 -3.47 6.12 -1.23
CA LYS A 136 -2.96 4.95 -0.45
C LYS A 136 -1.45 4.75 -0.54
N THR A 137 -0.91 4.56 -1.76
CA THR A 137 0.51 4.33 -1.99
C THR A 137 1.37 5.53 -1.60
N CYS A 138 0.86 6.74 -1.83
CA CYS A 138 1.54 7.98 -1.43
C CYS A 138 1.59 8.13 0.10
N PHE A 139 0.53 7.73 0.80
CA PHE A 139 0.49 7.68 2.27
C PHE A 139 1.52 6.71 2.83
N LEU A 140 1.63 5.51 2.25
CA LEU A 140 2.64 4.54 2.65
C LEU A 140 4.06 5.07 2.41
N GLY A 141 4.27 5.73 1.26
CA GLY A 141 5.53 6.41 0.93
C GLY A 141 5.92 7.53 1.90
N ALA A 142 4.93 8.32 2.31
CA ALA A 142 5.11 9.42 3.24
C ALA A 142 5.38 8.95 4.68
N LEU A 143 5.07 7.71 5.03
CA LEU A 143 5.16 7.20 6.40
C LEU A 143 6.57 7.31 6.98
N GLY A 144 7.61 6.99 6.21
CA GLY A 144 9.01 7.09 6.70
C GLY A 144 9.40 8.52 7.05
N ILE A 145 9.02 9.47 6.20
CA ILE A 145 9.27 10.90 6.44
C ILE A 145 8.43 11.38 7.63
N ALA A 146 7.13 11.07 7.65
CA ALA A 146 6.23 11.44 8.73
C ALA A 146 6.71 10.92 10.09
N ALA A 147 7.14 9.65 10.17
CA ALA A 147 7.66 9.03 11.37
C ALA A 147 8.87 9.80 11.93
N SER A 148 9.82 10.18 11.07
CA SER A 148 11.02 10.91 11.45
C SER A 148 10.79 12.38 11.82
N GLU A 149 9.72 13.01 11.33
CA GLU A 149 9.42 14.44 11.56
C GLU A 149 8.50 14.71 12.77
N THR A 150 8.01 13.67 13.46
CA THR A 150 7.20 13.83 14.67
C THR A 150 8.00 14.46 15.83
N VAL A 151 7.31 15.10 16.79
CA VAL A 151 7.94 15.73 17.98
C VAL A 151 8.79 14.74 18.78
N ARG A 152 8.39 13.46 18.79
CA ARG A 152 9.21 12.36 19.29
C ARG A 152 9.42 11.41 18.13
N PRO A 153 10.55 11.51 17.42
CA PRO A 153 10.76 10.82 16.16
C PRO A 153 10.66 9.32 16.37
N TRP A 154 9.92 8.67 15.47
CA TRP A 154 9.86 7.22 15.37
C TRP A 154 10.92 6.74 14.39
N THR A 155 11.65 5.71 14.77
CA THR A 155 12.49 4.97 13.83
C THR A 155 11.65 3.91 13.15
N LEU A 156 11.50 4.02 11.82
CA LEU A 156 10.82 3.03 11.00
C LEU A 156 11.84 2.08 10.38
N ILE A 157 11.74 0.79 10.69
CA ILE A 157 12.64 -0.25 10.19
C ILE A 157 11.83 -1.25 9.36
N GLY A 158 12.25 -1.52 8.13
CA GLY A 158 11.63 -2.54 7.28
C GLY A 158 11.79 -3.93 7.91
N GLY A 159 10.68 -4.67 8.03
CA GLY A 159 10.66 -6.02 8.60
C GLY A 159 11.19 -7.10 7.65
N ASN A 160 11.44 -6.75 6.39
CA ASN A 160 12.08 -7.62 5.38
C ASN A 160 12.81 -6.76 4.32
N PRO A 161 13.71 -7.35 3.49
CA PRO A 161 14.47 -6.62 2.49
C PRO A 161 13.60 -5.82 1.51
N TRP A 162 12.50 -6.41 1.03
CA TRP A 162 11.56 -5.73 0.14
C TRP A 162 10.96 -4.46 0.76
N SER A 163 10.56 -4.51 2.03
CA SER A 163 9.96 -3.36 2.74
C SER A 163 10.99 -2.27 2.98
N ALA A 164 12.25 -2.64 3.26
CA ALA A 164 13.35 -1.70 3.40
C ALA A 164 13.68 -0.99 2.06
N ASP A 165 13.71 -1.75 0.96
CA ASP A 165 13.91 -1.22 -0.39
C ASP A 165 12.73 -0.34 -0.83
N PHE A 166 11.50 -0.74 -0.51
CA PHE A 166 10.30 0.05 -0.78
C PHE A 166 10.35 1.41 -0.07
N ILE A 167 10.62 1.44 1.24
CA ILE A 167 10.80 2.71 1.99
C ILE A 167 11.87 3.58 1.32
N SER A 168 13.03 2.98 1.02
CA SER A 168 14.16 3.71 0.46
C SER A 168 13.84 4.29 -0.92
N SER A 169 13.26 3.48 -1.81
CA SER A 169 12.88 3.89 -3.17
C SER A 169 11.82 5.00 -3.16
N VAL A 170 10.77 4.87 -2.36
CA VAL A 170 9.71 5.89 -2.32
C VAL A 170 10.19 7.18 -1.66
N MET A 171 11.04 7.10 -0.62
CA MET A 171 11.69 8.29 -0.06
C MET A 171 12.62 8.97 -1.08
N ILE A 172 13.32 8.22 -1.93
CA ILE A 172 14.12 8.78 -3.03
C ILE A 172 13.22 9.44 -4.08
N ASP A 173 12.14 8.78 -4.50
CA ASP A 173 11.26 9.29 -5.53
C ASP A 173 10.56 10.59 -5.07
N MET A 174 9.98 10.59 -3.87
CA MET A 174 9.24 11.74 -3.35
C MET A 174 10.17 12.84 -2.80
N GLY A 175 11.23 12.47 -2.09
CA GLY A 175 12.11 13.41 -1.40
C GLY A 175 13.22 14.00 -2.28
N ARG A 176 13.67 13.26 -3.30
CA ARG A 176 14.80 13.68 -4.16
C ARG A 176 14.41 13.87 -5.62
N ARG A 177 13.67 12.92 -6.20
CA ARG A 177 13.25 13.03 -7.62
C ARG A 177 12.01 13.90 -7.79
N MET A 178 11.33 14.23 -6.69
CA MET A 178 10.12 15.05 -6.68
C MET A 178 8.99 14.44 -7.52
N CYS A 179 8.92 13.11 -7.54
CA CYS A 179 7.95 12.34 -8.30
C CYS A 179 7.00 11.60 -7.36
N PHE A 180 5.77 11.39 -7.83
CA PHE A 180 4.83 10.52 -7.13
C PHE A 180 5.19 9.05 -7.37
N PRO A 181 4.96 8.17 -6.38
CA PRO A 181 5.05 6.74 -6.60
C PRO A 181 4.00 6.30 -7.62
N ASN A 182 4.33 5.26 -8.40
CA ASN A 182 3.39 4.67 -9.35
C ASN A 182 2.18 4.06 -8.63
N ALA A 183 1.02 4.05 -9.30
CA ALA A 183 -0.15 3.38 -8.77
C ALA A 183 0.10 1.87 -8.58
N SER A 184 -0.35 1.32 -7.44
CA SER A 184 -0.23 -0.10 -7.16
C SER A 184 -1.01 -0.93 -8.18
N MET A 185 -0.30 -1.82 -8.88
CA MET A 185 -0.85 -2.72 -9.90
C MET A 185 -1.12 -4.13 -9.35
N SER A 186 -0.53 -4.48 -8.21
CA SER A 186 -0.71 -5.74 -7.50
C SER A 186 -0.84 -5.50 -5.99
N LEU A 187 -1.32 -6.51 -5.26
CA LEU A 187 -1.45 -6.47 -3.81
C LEU A 187 -0.06 -6.44 -3.16
N GLN A 188 0.25 -5.36 -2.46
CA GLN A 188 1.53 -5.18 -1.77
C GLN A 188 1.37 -5.42 -0.26
N SER A 189 2.39 -6.01 0.38
CA SER A 189 2.47 -6.16 1.84
C SER A 189 3.75 -5.53 2.37
N PHE A 190 3.58 -4.50 3.17
CA PHE A 190 4.65 -3.74 3.80
C PHE A 190 4.78 -4.12 5.27
N ASN A 191 5.96 -4.60 5.63
CA ASN A 191 6.27 -5.02 6.99
C ASN A 191 7.22 -4.02 7.61
N ALA A 192 6.90 -3.51 8.79
CA ALA A 192 7.78 -2.60 9.50
C ALA A 192 7.64 -2.70 11.01
N VAL A 193 8.70 -2.29 11.70
CA VAL A 193 8.67 -2.02 13.14
C VAL A 193 8.92 -0.53 13.35
N MET A 194 8.04 0.11 14.11
CA MET A 194 8.21 1.49 14.55
C MET A 194 8.71 1.51 15.99
N HIS A 195 9.85 2.14 16.23
CA HIS A 195 10.44 2.31 17.56
C HIS A 195 10.37 3.76 18.00
N LEU A 196 9.88 4.01 19.22
CA LEU A 196 9.94 5.31 19.87
C LEU A 196 10.95 5.26 21.01
N GLU A 197 12.02 6.04 20.88
CA GLU A 197 12.93 6.26 22.01
C GLU A 197 12.24 7.11 23.07
N THR A 198 12.12 6.57 24.28
CA THR A 198 11.62 7.32 25.43
C THR A 198 12.81 7.77 26.29
N GLY A 199 13.01 9.08 26.40
CA GLY A 199 14.16 9.64 27.13
C GLY A 199 14.21 9.22 28.61
N ARG A 200 15.43 9.06 29.14
CA ARG A 200 15.68 8.83 30.58
C ARG A 200 15.47 10.13 31.37
N SER A 201 14.51 10.14 32.29
CA SER A 201 14.42 11.20 33.31
C SER A 201 15.39 10.89 34.45
N TRP A 202 16.35 11.78 34.71
CA TRP A 202 17.30 11.62 35.84
C TRP A 202 16.59 11.78 37.22
N ARG A 203 15.39 12.40 37.26
CA ARG A 203 14.72 12.76 38.51
C ARG A 203 13.62 11.81 38.98
N THR A 204 13.26 10.78 38.21
CA THR A 204 12.16 9.88 38.59
C THR A 204 12.52 8.43 38.32
N ARG A 205 12.32 7.58 39.34
CA ARG A 205 12.49 6.11 39.35
C ARG A 205 11.57 5.36 38.34
N TYR A 206 10.82 6.10 37.51
CA TYR A 206 10.04 5.58 36.38
C TYR A 206 10.90 5.54 35.12
N ARG A 207 11.48 4.37 34.86
CA ARG A 207 12.08 4.02 33.57
C ARG A 207 10.95 4.04 32.53
N ARG A 208 10.98 4.98 31.58
CA ARG A 208 10.09 4.87 30.41
C ARG A 208 10.68 3.79 29.52
N GLU A 209 9.89 2.77 29.22
CA GLU A 209 10.30 1.70 28.32
C GLU A 209 10.18 2.18 26.87
N PRO A 210 11.06 1.74 25.97
CA PRO A 210 10.90 1.98 24.54
C PRO A 210 9.58 1.38 24.06
N ILE A 211 8.90 2.08 23.15
CA ILE A 211 7.66 1.58 22.54
C ILE A 211 8.01 1.00 21.17
N GLU A 212 7.62 -0.25 20.95
CA GLU A 212 7.78 -0.94 19.67
C GLU A 212 6.42 -1.32 19.11
N LEU A 213 6.17 -0.97 17.86
CA LEU A 213 4.94 -1.26 17.14
C LEU A 213 5.28 -2.08 15.90
N GLY A 214 4.95 -3.37 15.90
CA GLY A 214 4.99 -4.19 14.68
C GLY A 214 3.79 -3.88 13.80
N LEU A 215 4.03 -3.62 12.52
CA LEU A 215 3.01 -3.29 11.52
C LEU A 215 3.16 -4.18 10.29
N GLU A 216 2.04 -4.73 9.82
CA GLU A 216 1.90 -5.35 8.50
C GLU A 216 0.80 -4.60 7.75
N ILE A 217 1.18 -3.80 6.76
CA ILE A 217 0.28 -2.93 6.00
C ILE A 217 0.07 -3.50 4.60
N PHE A 218 -1.18 -3.74 4.23
CA PHE A 218 -1.55 -4.19 2.90
C PHE A 218 -2.04 -3.01 2.05
N ASP A 219 -1.48 -2.84 0.84
CA ASP A 219 -1.93 -1.86 -0.16
C ASP A 219 -2.46 -2.59 -1.41
N PRO A 220 -3.76 -2.94 -1.47
CA PRO A 220 -4.37 -3.48 -2.67
C PRO A 220 -4.56 -2.40 -3.74
N PRO A 221 -4.50 -2.76 -5.04
CA PRO A 221 -4.87 -1.85 -6.13
C PRO A 221 -6.28 -1.30 -5.92
N GLY A 222 -6.47 0.01 -6.11
CA GLY A 222 -7.75 0.65 -5.84
C GLY A 222 -8.91 0.07 -6.68
N GLY A 223 -8.61 -0.42 -7.88
CA GLY A 223 -9.60 -1.06 -8.76
C GLY A 223 -10.19 -2.35 -8.18
N THR A 224 -9.48 -3.03 -7.28
CA THR A 224 -9.94 -4.28 -6.66
C THR A 224 -11.23 -4.12 -5.86
N PHE A 225 -11.48 -2.92 -5.33
CA PHE A 225 -12.65 -2.65 -4.51
C PHE A 225 -13.91 -2.29 -5.33
N ALA A 226 -13.77 -2.00 -6.62
CA ALA A 226 -14.89 -1.58 -7.45
C ALA A 226 -15.90 -2.72 -7.64
N ALA A 227 -17.20 -2.41 -7.65
CA ALA A 227 -18.26 -3.38 -7.92
C ALA A 227 -18.07 -4.16 -9.23
N ARG A 228 -17.48 -3.52 -10.25
CA ARG A 228 -17.17 -4.14 -11.56
C ARG A 228 -16.10 -5.25 -11.48
N SER A 229 -15.34 -5.32 -10.39
CA SER A 229 -14.29 -6.33 -10.17
C SER A 229 -14.83 -7.67 -9.70
N GLY A 230 -16.16 -7.86 -9.76
CA GLY A 230 -16.88 -9.07 -9.34
C GLY A 230 -16.21 -10.37 -9.81
N TYR A 231 -16.09 -11.31 -8.88
CA TYR A 231 -15.49 -12.64 -9.04
C TYR A 231 -14.01 -12.68 -9.50
N SER A 232 -13.28 -11.57 -9.42
CA SER A 232 -11.84 -11.63 -9.59
C SER A 232 -11.16 -12.30 -8.39
N THR A 233 -10.18 -13.16 -8.67
CA THR A 233 -9.37 -13.84 -7.64
C THR A 233 -8.68 -12.86 -6.68
N LEU A 234 -8.34 -11.67 -7.19
CA LEU A 234 -7.74 -10.59 -6.41
C LEU A 234 -8.75 -9.98 -5.42
N ALA A 235 -10.00 -9.78 -5.81
CA ALA A 235 -11.03 -9.28 -4.90
C ALA A 235 -11.34 -10.29 -3.80
N ASP A 236 -11.36 -11.58 -4.11
CA ASP A 236 -11.54 -12.63 -3.10
C ASP A 236 -10.33 -12.72 -2.15
N SER A 237 -9.10 -12.55 -2.65
CA SER A 237 -7.89 -12.47 -1.80
C SER A 237 -7.92 -11.25 -0.87
N VAL A 238 -8.43 -10.11 -1.34
CA VAL A 238 -8.63 -8.92 -0.50
C VAL A 238 -9.73 -9.15 0.54
N LEU A 239 -10.79 -9.88 0.22
CA LEU A 239 -11.80 -10.28 1.20
C LEU A 239 -11.23 -11.23 2.26
N ASP A 240 -10.38 -12.19 1.87
CA ASP A 240 -9.66 -13.07 2.80
C ASP A 240 -8.77 -12.25 3.74
N LEU A 241 -8.06 -11.26 3.21
CA LEU A 241 -7.27 -10.34 4.01
C LEU A 241 -8.13 -9.51 4.95
N LEU A 242 -9.20 -8.89 4.45
CA LEU A 242 -10.12 -8.07 5.24
C LEU A 242 -10.70 -8.83 6.43
N GLU A 243 -11.00 -10.13 6.28
CA GLU A 243 -11.46 -10.95 7.40
C GLU A 243 -10.41 -11.09 8.52
N SER A 244 -9.12 -11.06 8.16
CA SER A 244 -8.00 -11.37 9.06
C SER A 244 -7.23 -10.15 9.59
N VAL A 245 -7.51 -8.94 9.09
CA VAL A 245 -6.84 -7.70 9.53
C VAL A 245 -7.48 -7.16 10.81
N HIS A 246 -6.67 -6.45 11.60
CA HIS A 246 -7.12 -5.83 12.85
C HIS A 246 -7.70 -4.43 12.62
N GLY A 247 -7.16 -3.72 11.63
CA GLY A 247 -7.51 -2.34 11.34
C GLY A 247 -7.61 -2.07 9.84
N ILE A 248 -8.40 -1.06 9.50
CA ILE A 248 -8.60 -0.57 8.14
C ILE A 248 -8.33 0.93 8.13
N VAL A 249 -7.50 1.39 7.19
CA VAL A 249 -7.37 2.82 6.87
C VAL A 249 -8.17 3.08 5.61
N LEU A 250 -9.31 3.77 5.74
CA LEU A 250 -10.16 4.15 4.62
C LEU A 250 -9.78 5.54 4.11
N PHE A 251 -9.40 5.63 2.84
CA PHE A 251 -9.07 6.88 2.17
C PHE A 251 -10.30 7.43 1.46
N PHE A 252 -10.79 8.57 1.95
CA PHE A 252 -11.81 9.37 1.31
C PHE A 252 -11.14 10.59 0.66
N ASP A 253 -11.12 10.62 -0.67
CA ASP A 253 -10.54 11.71 -1.46
C ASP A 253 -11.65 12.68 -1.89
N PRO A 254 -11.75 13.86 -1.24
CA PRO A 254 -12.85 14.79 -1.52
C PRO A 254 -12.73 15.48 -2.87
N VAL A 255 -11.53 15.57 -3.44
CA VAL A 255 -11.32 16.17 -4.78
C VAL A 255 -11.85 15.21 -5.83
N ARG A 256 -11.49 13.92 -5.74
CA ARG A 256 -12.05 12.90 -6.61
C ARG A 256 -13.57 12.79 -6.44
N GLU A 257 -14.05 12.75 -5.21
CA GLU A 257 -15.48 12.58 -4.95
C GLU A 257 -16.31 13.72 -5.55
N ARG A 258 -15.82 14.96 -5.49
CA ARG A 258 -16.50 16.12 -6.09
C ARG A 258 -16.60 16.03 -7.62
N VAL A 259 -15.62 15.40 -8.27
CA VAL A 259 -15.53 15.32 -9.74
C VAL A 259 -16.20 14.05 -10.29
N VAL A 260 -16.05 12.92 -9.59
CA VAL A 260 -16.45 11.59 -10.09
C VAL A 260 -17.61 11.00 -9.29
N GLY A 261 -17.74 11.31 -8.00
CA GLY A 261 -18.84 10.82 -7.14
C GLY A 261 -18.85 9.31 -6.88
N ASP A 262 -17.74 8.61 -7.14
CA ASP A 262 -17.70 7.15 -7.21
C ASP A 262 -17.21 6.43 -5.95
N ALA A 263 -16.90 7.14 -4.84
CA ALA A 263 -16.35 6.49 -3.64
C ALA A 263 -17.25 5.37 -3.08
N HIS A 264 -18.58 5.55 -3.20
CA HIS A 264 -19.57 4.56 -2.79
C HIS A 264 -19.46 3.23 -3.54
N GLU A 265 -19.08 3.24 -4.83
CA GLU A 265 -18.91 2.01 -5.63
C GLU A 265 -17.76 1.13 -5.12
N TYR A 266 -16.71 1.75 -4.57
CA TYR A 266 -15.54 1.04 -4.01
C TYR A 266 -15.75 0.65 -2.54
N PHE A 267 -16.72 1.25 -1.86
CA PHE A 267 -16.96 0.99 -0.45
C PHE A 267 -18.11 0.00 -0.23
N LEU A 268 -19.29 0.30 -0.78
CA LEU A 268 -20.53 -0.43 -0.48
C LEU A 268 -20.47 -1.88 -0.94
N TRP A 269 -19.96 -2.13 -2.14
CA TRP A 269 -19.88 -3.50 -2.66
C TRP A 269 -19.01 -4.41 -1.78
N MET A 270 -17.81 -3.94 -1.44
CA MET A 270 -16.86 -4.72 -0.66
C MET A 270 -17.30 -4.85 0.81
N ILE A 271 -17.89 -3.80 1.41
CA ILE A 271 -18.35 -3.87 2.80
C ILE A 271 -19.55 -4.80 2.96
N HIS A 272 -20.46 -4.86 1.98
CA HIS A 272 -21.58 -5.82 1.98
C HIS A 272 -21.07 -7.26 1.92
N ARG A 273 -20.12 -7.57 1.02
CA ARG A 273 -19.51 -8.90 0.91
C ARG A 273 -18.76 -9.30 2.19
N LEU A 274 -18.01 -8.37 2.78
CA LEU A 274 -17.33 -8.61 4.05
C LEU A 274 -18.34 -8.91 5.17
N ALA A 275 -19.40 -8.10 5.31
CA ALA A 275 -20.41 -8.28 6.33
C ALA A 275 -21.17 -9.60 6.19
N GLU A 276 -21.59 -9.97 4.97
CA GLU A 276 -22.22 -11.26 4.68
C GLU A 276 -21.30 -12.43 5.07
N ARG A 277 -20.03 -12.35 4.67
CA ARG A 277 -19.03 -13.38 4.98
C ARG A 277 -18.76 -13.50 6.48
N MET A 278 -18.65 -12.40 7.20
CA MET A 278 -18.47 -12.43 8.65
C MET A 278 -19.72 -12.88 9.40
N GLN A 279 -20.91 -12.52 8.93
CA GLN A 279 -22.18 -13.00 9.50
C GLN A 279 -22.32 -14.51 9.37
N SER A 280 -22.05 -15.07 8.19
CA SER A 280 -22.12 -16.53 7.96
C SER A 280 -21.13 -17.33 8.83
N ARG A 281 -20.03 -16.69 9.27
CA ARG A 281 -19.04 -17.27 10.20
C ARG A 281 -19.25 -16.88 11.67
N ASN A 282 -20.33 -16.15 11.98
CA ASN A 282 -20.65 -15.65 13.32
C ASN A 282 -19.53 -14.80 13.96
N LEU A 283 -18.84 -13.99 13.15
CA LEU A 283 -17.71 -13.15 13.56
C LEU A 283 -18.09 -11.68 13.82
N LEU A 284 -19.37 -11.31 13.72
CA LEU A 284 -19.82 -9.94 14.00
C LEU A 284 -19.86 -9.64 15.50
N ALA A 285 -19.47 -8.42 15.88
CA ALA A 285 -19.59 -7.90 17.23
C ALA A 285 -20.82 -6.98 17.34
N ARG A 286 -21.85 -7.39 18.08
CA ARG A 286 -23.13 -6.66 18.19
C ARG A 286 -23.75 -6.34 16.81
N SER A 287 -23.77 -7.35 15.93
CA SER A 287 -24.26 -7.24 14.53
C SER A 287 -23.50 -6.24 13.66
N ARG A 288 -22.27 -5.90 14.04
CA ARG A 288 -21.37 -4.99 13.32
C ARG A 288 -20.00 -5.61 13.12
N LEU A 289 -19.25 -5.08 12.15
CA LEU A 289 -17.87 -5.49 11.89
C LEU A 289 -16.99 -5.19 13.13
N PRO A 290 -16.19 -6.16 13.58
CA PRO A 290 -15.33 -5.98 14.76
C PRO A 290 -14.08 -5.14 14.45
N HIS A 291 -13.78 -4.86 13.19
CA HIS A 291 -12.61 -4.09 12.77
C HIS A 291 -12.56 -2.70 13.39
N ARG A 292 -11.34 -2.19 13.56
CA ARG A 292 -11.12 -0.76 13.76
C ARG A 292 -10.99 -0.06 12.41
N LEU A 293 -11.60 1.11 12.29
CA LEU A 293 -11.63 1.90 11.08
C LEU A 293 -11.05 3.29 11.35
N ALA A 294 -9.96 3.63 10.68
CA ALA A 294 -9.46 4.99 10.59
C ALA A 294 -9.91 5.59 9.26
N VAL A 295 -10.83 6.55 9.30
CA VAL A 295 -11.30 7.28 8.13
C VAL A 295 -10.40 8.48 7.90
N CYS A 296 -9.61 8.44 6.83
CA CYS A 296 -8.70 9.50 6.43
C CYS A 296 -9.34 10.31 5.30
N VAL A 297 -9.71 11.56 5.57
CA VAL A 297 -9.95 12.55 4.52
C VAL A 297 -8.58 12.91 3.95
N SER A 298 -8.26 12.34 2.80
CA SER A 298 -6.94 12.50 2.18
C SER A 298 -6.84 13.79 1.39
N LYS A 299 -5.60 14.14 1.00
CA LYS A 299 -5.29 15.31 0.18
C LYS A 299 -5.81 16.63 0.78
N CYS A 300 -5.73 16.76 2.11
CA CYS A 300 -6.08 18.02 2.77
C CYS A 300 -5.15 19.20 2.44
N ASP A 301 -4.08 18.95 1.68
CA ASP A 301 -3.20 19.95 1.06
C ASP A 301 -3.77 20.60 -0.21
N GLU A 302 -4.84 20.04 -0.77
CA GLU A 302 -5.49 20.56 -1.97
C GLU A 302 -6.16 21.92 -1.69
N PRO A 303 -5.96 22.95 -2.55
CA PRO A 303 -6.48 24.30 -2.31
C PRO A 303 -7.99 24.34 -2.09
N GLU A 304 -8.74 23.53 -2.82
CA GLU A 304 -10.20 23.46 -2.73
C GLU A 304 -10.66 22.91 -1.36
N VAL A 305 -9.95 21.89 -0.86
CA VAL A 305 -10.22 21.24 0.42
C VAL A 305 -9.85 22.18 1.56
N LEU A 306 -8.70 22.84 1.47
CA LEU A 306 -8.25 23.85 2.42
C LEU A 306 -9.24 25.02 2.47
N LYS A 307 -9.68 25.51 1.31
CA LYS A 307 -10.67 26.59 1.20
C LYS A 307 -11.97 26.18 1.87
N TYR A 308 -12.49 24.98 1.59
CA TYR A 308 -13.70 24.48 2.24
C TYR A 308 -13.53 24.38 3.76
N ALA A 309 -12.46 23.76 4.25
CA ALA A 309 -12.18 23.62 5.68
C ALA A 309 -12.06 24.98 6.39
N SER A 310 -11.54 26.00 5.70
CA SER A 310 -11.47 27.38 6.19
C SER A 310 -12.87 27.98 6.35
N HIS A 311 -13.69 27.94 5.29
CA HIS A 311 -15.04 28.50 5.30
C HIS A 311 -15.97 27.80 6.31
N ALA A 312 -15.79 26.49 6.49
CA ALA A 312 -16.55 25.69 7.47
C ALA A 312 -16.00 25.82 8.92
N GLY A 313 -14.91 26.57 9.14
CA GLY A 313 -14.38 26.84 10.48
C GLY A 313 -13.66 25.64 11.12
N HIS A 314 -13.14 24.71 10.34
CA HIS A 314 -12.42 23.53 10.85
C HIS A 314 -10.91 23.74 11.00
N LEU A 315 -10.35 24.76 10.34
CA LEU A 315 -8.91 25.01 10.37
C LEU A 315 -8.46 25.62 11.70
N THR A 316 -7.39 25.04 12.24
CA THR A 316 -6.59 25.65 13.29
C THR A 316 -5.34 26.25 12.67
N THR A 317 -5.15 27.55 12.87
CA THR A 317 -3.96 28.28 12.43
C THR A 317 -3.01 28.51 13.60
N VAL A 318 -1.74 28.22 13.40
CA VAL A 318 -0.66 28.57 14.32
C VAL A 318 0.37 29.38 13.55
N TYR A 319 0.82 30.51 14.11
CA TYR A 319 1.76 31.40 13.44
C TYR A 319 3.00 30.64 12.95
N GLY A 320 3.36 30.84 11.67
CA GLY A 320 4.52 30.19 11.04
C GLY A 320 4.36 28.70 10.70
N LYS A 321 3.20 28.09 11.00
CA LYS A 321 2.88 26.70 10.64
C LYS A 321 1.75 26.64 9.62
N PRO A 322 1.73 25.64 8.72
CA PRO A 322 0.57 25.39 7.90
C PRO A 322 -0.67 25.12 8.77
N PRO A 323 -1.87 25.55 8.31
CA PRO A 323 -3.11 25.24 8.99
C PRO A 323 -3.36 23.74 8.99
N PHE A 324 -4.03 23.26 10.03
CA PHE A 324 -4.39 21.84 10.16
C PHE A 324 -5.75 21.69 10.81
N ILE A 325 -6.37 20.53 10.61
CA ILE A 325 -7.62 20.16 11.26
C ILE A 325 -7.25 19.31 12.48
N ARG A 326 -7.74 19.72 13.66
CA ARG A 326 -7.52 18.97 14.91
C ARG A 326 -8.30 17.67 14.90
N ASP A 327 -7.79 16.64 15.56
CA ASP A 327 -8.43 15.31 15.64
C ASP A 327 -9.89 15.37 16.12
N GLY A 328 -10.19 16.20 17.13
CA GLY A 328 -11.56 16.40 17.62
C GLY A 328 -12.53 17.05 16.62
N GLN A 329 -12.03 17.65 15.54
CA GLN A 329 -12.81 18.27 14.46
C GLN A 329 -12.89 17.38 13.21
N ALA A 330 -11.99 16.40 13.05
CA ALA A 330 -11.88 15.62 11.82
C ALA A 330 -13.15 14.83 11.48
N LYS A 331 -13.86 14.30 12.49
CA LYS A 331 -15.17 13.65 12.28
C LYS A 331 -16.20 14.62 11.72
N ARG A 332 -16.34 15.78 12.38
CA ARG A 332 -17.30 16.81 11.96
C ARG A 332 -16.98 17.31 10.55
N PHE A 333 -15.70 17.55 10.28
CA PHE A 333 -15.20 17.91 8.96
C PHE A 333 -15.59 16.87 7.90
N PHE A 334 -15.33 15.58 8.14
CA PHE A 334 -15.74 14.51 7.22
C PHE A 334 -17.26 14.51 6.99
N GLU A 335 -18.05 14.60 8.05
CA GLU A 335 -19.51 14.52 7.97
C GLU A 335 -20.11 15.69 7.18
N GLU A 336 -19.68 16.92 7.46
CA GLU A 336 -20.10 18.12 6.74
C GLU A 336 -19.60 18.11 5.28
N LEU A 337 -18.38 17.64 5.06
CA LEU A 337 -17.81 17.50 3.72
C LEU A 337 -18.64 16.53 2.87
N CYS A 338 -19.01 15.37 3.41
CA CYS A 338 -19.91 14.42 2.72
C CYS A 338 -21.29 15.02 2.45
N ASP A 339 -21.85 15.82 3.37
CA ASP A 339 -23.15 16.47 3.16
C ASP A 339 -23.10 17.60 2.13
N SER A 340 -21.93 18.21 1.92
CA SER A 340 -21.71 19.27 0.95
C SER A 340 -21.45 18.78 -0.49
N MET A 341 -21.31 17.46 -0.69
CA MET A 341 -21.09 16.91 -2.03
C MET A 341 -22.38 17.02 -2.88
N PRO A 342 -22.24 17.29 -4.19
CA PRO A 342 -23.40 17.45 -5.08
C PRO A 342 -24.25 16.18 -5.16
N ASP A 343 -23.59 15.02 -5.15
CA ASP A 343 -24.24 13.71 -5.27
C ASP A 343 -24.38 12.99 -3.93
N ASP A 344 -25.21 11.95 -3.91
CA ASP A 344 -25.48 11.15 -2.72
C ASP A 344 -24.33 10.18 -2.36
N GLY A 345 -23.35 9.98 -3.25
CA GLY A 345 -22.26 9.01 -3.09
C GLY A 345 -21.54 9.12 -1.74
N ALA A 346 -21.05 10.30 -1.41
CA ALA A 346 -20.40 10.56 -0.13
C ALA A 346 -21.32 10.34 1.08
N ARG A 347 -22.60 10.71 0.96
CA ARG A 347 -23.60 10.47 2.02
C ARG A 347 -23.86 8.98 2.22
N LEU A 348 -23.86 8.18 1.17
CA LEU A 348 -23.96 6.71 1.25
C LEU A 348 -22.76 6.08 1.95
N VAL A 349 -21.53 6.53 1.64
CA VAL A 349 -20.31 6.07 2.36
C VAL A 349 -20.43 6.38 3.85
N LYS A 350 -20.79 7.62 4.20
CA LYS A 350 -21.01 8.03 5.59
C LYS A 350 -22.05 7.16 6.31
N GLN A 351 -23.18 6.91 5.68
CA GLN A 351 -24.25 6.08 6.25
C GLN A 351 -23.81 4.63 6.43
N ALA A 352 -23.10 4.06 5.45
CA ALA A 352 -22.60 2.69 5.53
C ALA A 352 -21.55 2.52 6.63
N ILE A 353 -20.65 3.49 6.85
CA ILE A 353 -19.72 3.46 8.01
C ILE A 353 -20.51 3.37 9.31
N ARG A 354 -21.56 4.20 9.47
CA ARG A 354 -22.44 4.20 10.64
C ARG A 354 -23.30 2.95 10.78
N ALA A 355 -23.55 2.21 9.70
CA ALA A 355 -24.33 0.97 9.74
C ALA A 355 -23.45 -0.23 10.10
N TYR A 356 -22.27 -0.34 9.48
CA TYR A 356 -21.44 -1.54 9.53
C TYR A 356 -20.43 -1.57 10.67
N PHE A 357 -19.97 -0.44 11.20
CA PHE A 357 -18.92 -0.40 12.23
C PHE A 357 -19.44 0.04 13.60
N LEU A 358 -18.82 -0.45 14.67
CA LEU A 358 -19.07 0.03 16.02
C LEU A 358 -18.60 1.49 16.15
N PRO A 359 -19.43 2.44 16.62
CA PRO A 359 -19.05 3.87 16.69
C PRO A 359 -17.75 4.14 17.44
N GLU A 360 -17.50 3.39 18.52
CA GLU A 360 -16.26 3.49 19.32
C GLU A 360 -15.01 2.89 18.65
N ARG A 361 -15.15 2.27 17.48
CA ARG A 361 -14.06 1.69 16.68
C ARG A 361 -13.80 2.48 15.41
N VAL A 362 -14.44 3.64 15.25
CA VAL A 362 -14.25 4.53 14.11
C VAL A 362 -13.61 5.83 14.56
N SER A 363 -12.44 6.11 14.03
CA SER A 363 -11.69 7.35 14.23
C SER A 363 -11.57 8.10 12.91
N TYR A 364 -11.44 9.42 12.96
CA TYR A 364 -11.42 10.27 11.78
C TYR A 364 -10.17 11.15 11.78
N PHE A 365 -9.54 11.28 10.62
CA PHE A 365 -8.30 12.04 10.44
C PHE A 365 -8.37 12.86 9.16
N ALA A 366 -7.87 14.09 9.20
CA ALA A 366 -7.59 14.88 8.01
C ALA A 366 -6.11 14.72 7.69
N THR A 367 -5.79 14.10 6.56
CA THR A 367 -4.43 13.68 6.24
C THR A 367 -3.93 14.30 4.94
N SER A 368 -2.62 14.50 4.86
CA SER A 368 -1.91 14.87 3.65
C SER A 368 -0.57 14.15 3.59
N SER A 369 -0.34 13.37 2.54
CA SER A 369 0.91 12.65 2.35
C SER A 369 2.06 13.55 1.92
N ILE A 370 1.76 14.65 1.23
CA ILE A 370 2.78 15.54 0.63
C ILE A 370 2.91 16.88 1.36
N GLY A 371 1.89 17.26 2.13
CA GLY A 371 1.83 18.55 2.81
C GLY A 371 1.72 19.73 1.86
N PHE A 372 1.70 20.92 2.45
CA PHE A 372 1.65 22.16 1.70
C PHE A 372 3.01 22.61 1.19
N TYR A 373 3.01 23.29 0.05
CA TYR A 373 4.18 24.01 -0.42
C TYR A 373 4.53 25.14 0.54
N ARG A 374 5.82 25.36 0.70
CA ARG A 374 6.36 26.54 1.37
C ARG A 374 7.61 26.99 0.65
N ALA A 375 7.60 28.22 0.15
CA ALA A 375 8.78 28.80 -0.48
C ALA A 375 9.96 28.84 0.51
N PRO A 376 11.19 28.53 0.06
CA PRO A 376 12.37 28.56 0.92
C PRO A 376 12.54 29.92 1.61
N GLY A 377 12.75 29.91 2.93
CA GLY A 377 12.93 31.14 3.73
C GLY A 377 11.68 31.99 3.93
N GLN A 378 10.51 31.58 3.44
CA GLN A 378 9.27 32.34 3.58
C GLN A 378 8.29 31.68 4.56
N ALA A 379 7.42 32.51 5.14
CA ALA A 379 6.28 32.04 5.92
C ALA A 379 5.28 31.31 5.00
N PHE A 380 4.49 30.41 5.59
CA PHE A 380 3.41 29.75 4.86
C PHE A 380 2.34 30.76 4.43
N THR A 381 1.88 30.65 3.19
CA THR A 381 0.75 31.43 2.64
C THR A 381 -0.28 30.48 2.05
N THR A 382 -1.56 30.84 2.18
CA THR A 382 -2.67 30.03 1.63
C THR A 382 -2.80 30.18 0.12
N ASP A 383 -2.38 31.30 -0.45
CA ASP A 383 -2.56 31.61 -1.87
C ASP A 383 -1.64 30.79 -2.78
N ASP A 384 -0.50 30.33 -2.24
CA ASP A 384 0.51 29.54 -2.97
C ASP A 384 0.85 28.24 -2.24
N SER A 385 -0.16 27.58 -1.65
CA SER A 385 0.05 26.42 -0.78
C SER A 385 0.15 25.09 -1.52
N TYR A 386 -0.13 25.03 -2.82
CA TYR A 386 -0.23 23.76 -3.55
C TYR A 386 1.14 23.18 -3.89
N ASN A 387 1.43 21.98 -3.40
CA ASN A 387 2.75 21.34 -3.53
C ASN A 387 2.90 20.48 -4.79
N ILE A 388 2.07 20.72 -5.80
CA ILE A 388 2.06 19.97 -7.05
C ILE A 388 2.18 20.94 -8.23
N ILE A 389 3.02 20.58 -9.19
CA ILE A 389 3.15 21.26 -10.48
C ILE A 389 3.06 20.25 -11.62
N LYS A 390 2.78 20.73 -12.84
CA LYS A 390 3.00 19.95 -14.06
C LYS A 390 4.36 20.31 -14.64
N ASP A 391 5.15 19.31 -14.99
CA ASP A 391 6.39 19.52 -15.73
C ASP A 391 6.14 19.82 -17.21
N GLU A 392 7.21 20.04 -17.98
CA GLU A 392 7.14 20.30 -19.42
C GLU A 392 6.47 19.16 -20.21
N ALA A 393 6.58 17.92 -19.73
CA ALA A 393 5.93 16.74 -20.29
C ALA A 393 4.47 16.58 -19.82
N LYS A 394 3.92 17.59 -19.12
CA LYS A 394 2.59 17.59 -18.49
C LYS A 394 2.40 16.50 -17.42
N ALA A 395 3.48 15.89 -16.94
CA ALA A 395 3.45 14.95 -15.84
C ALA A 395 3.39 15.68 -14.50
N TRP A 396 2.60 15.15 -13.57
CA TRP A 396 2.47 15.73 -12.24
C TRP A 396 3.72 15.45 -11.39
N ARG A 397 4.26 16.50 -10.75
CA ARG A 397 5.44 16.45 -9.89
C ARG A 397 5.23 17.24 -8.61
N LEU A 398 6.03 16.89 -7.60
CA LEU A 398 6.12 17.66 -6.36
C LEU A 398 6.87 18.96 -6.62
N ARG A 399 6.34 20.06 -6.11
CA ARG A 399 6.95 21.39 -6.26
C ARG A 399 8.07 21.63 -5.27
N GLY A 400 7.92 21.11 -4.05
CA GLY A 400 8.84 21.31 -2.94
C GLY A 400 8.85 20.11 -1.99
N PRO A 401 9.73 20.13 -0.97
CA PRO A 401 9.88 19.02 -0.03
C PRO A 401 8.54 18.61 0.57
N ILE A 402 8.33 17.30 0.74
CA ILE A 402 7.10 16.82 1.37
C ILE A 402 7.13 17.08 2.87
N ARG A 403 5.96 17.40 3.44
CA ARG A 403 5.76 17.67 4.87
C ARG A 403 4.46 17.00 5.33
N PRO A 404 4.48 15.68 5.56
CA PRO A 404 3.26 14.93 5.81
C PRO A 404 2.46 15.47 7.01
N ILE A 405 1.13 15.42 6.92
CA ILE A 405 0.19 15.85 7.96
C ILE A 405 -0.67 14.65 8.35
N ASN A 406 -0.67 14.32 9.63
CA ASN A 406 -1.48 13.25 10.23
C ASN A 406 -1.33 11.86 9.56
N VAL A 407 -0.11 11.49 9.14
CA VAL A 407 0.15 10.18 8.48
C VAL A 407 0.46 9.06 9.47
N VAL A 408 1.03 9.37 10.64
CA VAL A 408 1.40 8.37 11.65
C VAL A 408 0.21 8.05 12.56
N GLU A 409 -0.60 9.06 12.84
CA GLU A 409 -1.69 9.10 13.81
C GLU A 409 -2.76 8.03 13.55
N PRO A 410 -3.24 7.80 12.30
CA PRO A 410 -4.15 6.70 12.01
C PRO A 410 -3.59 5.33 12.39
N LEU A 411 -2.28 5.11 12.22
CA LEU A 411 -1.65 3.82 12.54
C LEU A 411 -1.50 3.62 14.04
N LEU A 412 -1.15 4.69 14.77
CA LEU A 412 -1.09 4.66 16.23
C LEU A 412 -2.48 4.37 16.85
N ASP A 413 -3.53 5.00 16.32
CA ASP A 413 -4.90 4.77 16.77
C ASP A 413 -5.34 3.32 16.53
N LEU A 414 -5.06 2.77 15.34
CA LEU A 414 -5.35 1.37 15.03
C LEU A 414 -4.58 0.40 15.92
N TYR A 415 -3.35 0.73 16.33
CA TYR A 415 -2.52 -0.12 17.19
C TYR A 415 -2.99 -0.12 18.65
N ASP A 416 -3.34 1.05 19.19
CA ASP A 416 -3.59 1.25 20.62
C ASP A 416 -5.02 0.85 21.01
N SER A 417 -5.22 -0.43 21.35
CA SER A 417 -6.53 -1.01 21.67
C SER A 417 -7.19 -0.44 22.93
N ASN A 418 -6.49 0.37 23.72
CA ASN A 418 -6.90 0.81 25.05
C ASN A 418 -7.04 2.34 25.21
N ARG A 419 -6.84 3.15 24.17
CA ARG A 419 -7.16 4.59 24.24
C ARG A 419 -8.68 4.80 24.23
N ARG A 420 -9.25 4.92 25.43
CA ARG A 420 -10.51 5.63 25.73
C ARG A 420 -10.25 6.65 26.82
#